data_AF-A0A9J7A4B0-F1
#
_entry.id   AF-A0A9J7A4B0-F1
#
_cell.length_a   1.000
_cell.length_b   1.000
_cell.length_c   1.000
_cell.angle_alpha   90.00
_cell.angle_beta   90.00
_cell.angle_gamma   90.00
#
_symmetry.space_group_name_H-M   'P 1'
#
loop_
_entity.id
_entity.type
_entity.pdbx_description
1 polymer ?
#
loop_
_entity_poly.entity_id
_entity_poly.type
_entity_poly.pdbx_seq_one_letter_code
_entity_poly.pdbx_strand_id
1 'polypeptide(L)'
;MRANLIRALALACTTIVLSACGSSGGGSTPDNPVTGSSSTHPVISSSSSMANTTSSSSSLSSAASSPGGHSAIIPNAASNGSPYCRYSEADDGWGWENSHNCVVYQSAADPGAGEFGHCKVGSEEISYCESNEGDWQIDGSGVCIAYDFCPGNKAKTQAPMSTQLVTANASETAQQVFDYLQSVWGEKMLSGQMDLTWADDVDMHQRVLNDTGKSPAIMGYDFMNYGAYANGSGLTQTEEAIEYWNQGGLVTFAWHWRDPSGETKNFYASEDDASKNAAFTIPVANGELDTASEAFTALERDVDLIAGELQKLENAGVPVLWRPLHEAAGGWFWWGRARTDGVPAAYAQKLLWRYMFQRLTHYHGLNNLIWVWNGQNAIWYPGDDVVDIVSTDIYDGAQNYESQKTLYDVTKAYPHREKMVALSENSNIPDPDAMATDNVWWLWFMVWNDGALDTMDDHANNFWTGEYYNTDAHKKHVYEHELVITRDELPEF
;
A
#
# COMPACT_ATOMS: atom_id res chain seq x y z
N MET A 1 -31.66 14.06 51.10
CA MET A 1 -32.79 14.99 51.03
C MET A 1 -32.96 15.43 49.58
N ARG A 2 -34.10 15.09 48.98
CA ARG A 2 -34.75 15.68 47.78
C ARG A 2 -33.90 15.75 46.49
N ALA A 3 -34.04 14.86 45.50
CA ALA A 3 -35.23 14.35 44.81
C ALA A 3 -35.93 15.38 43.91
N ASN A 4 -36.33 14.87 42.74
CA ASN A 4 -37.58 15.14 42.03
C ASN A 4 -37.63 16.39 41.13
N LEU A 5 -38.27 16.41 39.95
CA LEU A 5 -38.97 15.42 39.13
C LEU A 5 -39.44 16.17 37.85
N ILE A 6 -39.42 15.53 36.68
CA ILE A 6 -40.55 15.26 35.76
C ILE A 6 -41.47 16.40 35.24
N ARG A 7 -41.70 16.39 33.90
CA ARG A 7 -42.95 16.07 33.10
C ARG A 7 -42.96 16.91 31.82
N ALA A 8 -42.83 16.34 30.62
CA ALA A 8 -43.82 15.60 29.82
C ALA A 8 -45.04 16.42 29.39
N LEU A 9 -45.30 16.47 28.08
CA LEU A 9 -46.66 16.39 27.53
C LEU A 9 -46.64 15.69 26.16
N ALA A 10 -47.55 14.73 26.03
CA ALA A 10 -47.87 13.94 24.86
C ALA A 10 -49.17 14.44 24.20
N LEU A 11 -49.45 14.02 22.97
CA LEU A 11 -50.73 13.46 22.47
C LEU A 11 -50.57 13.13 20.96
N ALA A 12 -50.65 11.86 20.53
CA ALA A 12 -51.85 11.13 20.05
C ALA A 12 -52.39 11.68 18.71
N CYS A 13 -52.86 10.94 17.71
CA CYS A 13 -53.40 9.58 17.51
C CYS A 13 -53.46 9.43 15.96
N THR A 14 -53.44 8.29 15.26
CA THR A 14 -54.52 7.28 15.15
C THR A 14 -54.08 6.23 14.12
N THR A 15 -54.52 4.99 14.33
CA THR A 15 -54.41 3.77 13.51
C THR A 15 -55.31 3.74 12.25
N ILE A 16 -54.98 2.88 11.28
CA ILE A 16 -55.84 1.84 10.60
C ILE A 16 -55.34 1.54 9.15
N VAL A 17 -54.58 0.43 8.99
CA VAL A 17 -54.92 -0.86 8.34
C VAL A 17 -55.42 -0.96 6.85
N LEU A 18 -54.70 -1.84 6.11
CA LEU A 18 -55.03 -2.76 4.98
C LEU A 18 -55.08 -2.33 3.49
N SER A 19 -54.18 -2.99 2.73
CA SER A 19 -54.38 -3.83 1.51
C SER A 19 -54.81 -3.28 0.13
N ALA A 20 -53.89 -3.54 -0.82
CA ALA A 20 -54.03 -4.37 -2.04
C ALA A 20 -54.65 -3.84 -3.36
N CYS A 21 -54.01 -4.32 -4.45
CA CYS A 21 -54.48 -4.42 -5.84
C CYS A 21 -54.63 -3.09 -6.61
N GLY A 22 -54.32 -2.97 -7.90
CA GLY A 22 -53.91 -3.92 -8.92
C GLY A 22 -53.98 -3.25 -10.30
N SER A 23 -53.06 -3.64 -11.17
CA SER A 23 -53.06 -3.69 -12.64
C SER A 23 -54.10 -2.93 -13.49
N SER A 24 -53.63 -2.23 -14.52
CA SER A 24 -54.11 -2.23 -15.92
C SER A 24 -53.27 -1.20 -16.70
N GLY A 25 -52.52 -1.55 -17.76
CA GLY A 25 -53.01 -1.87 -19.12
C GLY A 25 -53.15 -0.57 -19.92
N GLY A 26 -52.64 -0.34 -21.13
CA GLY A 26 -51.94 -1.13 -22.14
C GLY A 26 -51.98 -0.34 -23.47
N GLY A 27 -51.09 -0.71 -24.42
CA GLY A 27 -51.17 -0.39 -25.86
C GLY A 27 -50.72 1.02 -26.29
N SER A 28 -50.18 1.26 -27.49
CA SER A 28 -49.83 0.41 -28.63
C SER A 28 -49.24 1.28 -29.75
N THR A 29 -47.98 1.04 -30.13
CA THR A 29 -47.40 1.02 -31.51
C THR A 29 -47.57 2.24 -32.46
N PRO A 30 -46.99 2.24 -33.68
CA PRO A 30 -45.63 2.72 -33.97
C PRO A 30 -45.62 3.75 -35.14
N ASP A 31 -44.45 4.27 -35.55
CA ASP A 31 -44.14 4.48 -36.97
C ASP A 31 -42.66 4.85 -37.18
N ASN A 32 -42.09 4.20 -38.21
CA ASN A 32 -40.76 4.42 -38.81
C ASN A 32 -41.01 5.13 -40.17
N PRO A 33 -40.04 5.85 -40.77
CA PRO A 33 -39.18 5.16 -41.76
C PRO A 33 -37.75 5.73 -42.01
N VAL A 34 -36.81 4.78 -42.12
CA VAL A 34 -35.74 4.52 -43.13
C VAL A 34 -35.31 5.60 -44.15
N THR A 35 -33.98 5.77 -44.33
CA THR A 35 -33.12 5.65 -45.57
C THR A 35 -31.76 6.34 -45.30
N GLY A 36 -30.56 5.95 -45.76
CA GLY A 36 -30.02 4.90 -46.63
C GLY A 36 -28.55 5.22 -47.04
N SER A 37 -27.82 4.22 -47.58
CA SER A 37 -26.49 4.20 -48.28
C SER A 37 -25.22 4.15 -47.39
N SER A 38 -24.38 3.08 -47.36
CA SER A 38 -23.47 2.43 -48.36
C SER A 38 -22.27 3.33 -48.73
N SER A 39 -20.98 2.97 -48.76
CA SER A 39 -20.22 1.70 -48.70
C SER A 39 -18.71 2.02 -48.86
N THR A 40 -17.84 1.02 -48.65
CA THR A 40 -16.46 0.79 -49.19
C THR A 40 -15.21 1.11 -48.34
N HIS A 41 -14.36 0.08 -48.23
CA HIS A 41 -12.99 0.00 -47.68
C HIS A 41 -11.94 0.65 -48.62
N PRO A 42 -10.65 0.78 -48.20
CA PRO A 42 -9.70 -0.34 -48.34
C PRO A 42 -8.73 -0.55 -47.16
N VAL A 43 -8.23 -1.79 -47.14
CA VAL A 43 -7.13 -2.38 -46.35
C VAL A 43 -5.78 -1.93 -46.88
N ILE A 44 -4.79 -1.69 -45.99
CA ILE A 44 -3.35 -1.87 -46.30
C ILE A 44 -2.67 -2.53 -45.09
N SER A 45 -2.05 -3.68 -45.37
CA SER A 45 -1.15 -4.45 -44.54
C SER A 45 0.31 -4.00 -44.68
N SER A 46 1.11 -4.16 -43.63
CA SER A 46 2.55 -4.46 -43.79
C SER A 46 3.09 -5.21 -42.59
N SER A 47 3.79 -6.30 -42.88
CA SER A 47 4.44 -7.25 -41.98
C SER A 47 5.94 -7.34 -42.33
N SER A 48 6.79 -7.57 -41.32
CA SER A 48 8.17 -8.09 -41.42
C SER A 48 8.69 -8.31 -40.00
N SER A 49 8.80 -9.53 -39.43
CA SER A 49 9.63 -10.71 -39.74
C SER A 49 10.98 -10.73 -39.01
N MET A 50 11.08 -11.74 -38.15
CA MET A 50 12.19 -12.32 -37.37
C MET A 50 13.62 -12.29 -37.95
N ALA A 51 14.59 -12.35 -37.03
CA ALA A 51 15.83 -13.11 -37.24
C ALA A 51 16.37 -13.71 -35.93
N ASN A 52 16.58 -15.04 -35.97
CA ASN A 52 17.32 -15.88 -35.02
C ASN A 52 18.81 -15.54 -34.96
N THR A 53 19.47 -15.81 -33.84
CA THR A 53 20.84 -16.38 -33.85
C THR A 53 21.08 -17.30 -32.64
N THR A 54 21.80 -18.37 -32.91
CA THR A 54 22.10 -19.54 -32.06
C THR A 54 23.47 -19.46 -31.38
N SER A 55 23.53 -20.06 -30.20
CA SER A 55 24.61 -20.88 -29.59
C SER A 55 26.00 -20.27 -29.30
N SER A 56 26.38 -20.32 -28.02
CA SER A 56 27.56 -21.10 -27.59
C SER A 56 27.52 -21.36 -26.08
N SER A 57 27.64 -22.63 -25.72
CA SER A 57 27.92 -23.14 -24.39
C SER A 57 29.35 -22.82 -23.96
N SER A 58 29.51 -22.35 -22.73
CA SER A 58 30.77 -22.46 -22.00
C SER A 58 30.49 -22.63 -20.52
N SER A 59 30.65 -23.86 -20.05
CA SER A 59 30.93 -24.19 -18.66
C SER A 59 32.22 -23.50 -18.21
N LEU A 60 32.21 -22.85 -17.06
CA LEU A 60 33.29 -22.92 -16.05
C LEU A 60 32.83 -22.27 -14.74
N SER A 61 32.80 -23.14 -13.74
CA SER A 61 32.75 -22.89 -12.31
C SER A 61 33.65 -21.76 -11.81
N SER A 62 33.10 -20.88 -10.99
CA SER A 62 33.77 -20.42 -9.77
C SER A 62 32.71 -19.87 -8.81
N ALA A 63 32.31 -20.71 -7.86
CA ALA A 63 31.68 -20.27 -6.64
C ALA A 63 32.66 -19.33 -5.92
N ALA A 64 32.39 -18.02 -5.97
CA ALA A 64 33.02 -17.08 -5.07
C ALA A 64 32.23 -17.13 -3.76
N SER A 65 32.81 -17.83 -2.80
CA SER A 65 32.44 -17.77 -1.39
C SER A 65 32.41 -16.31 -0.91
N SER A 66 31.24 -15.78 -0.58
CA SER A 66 31.10 -14.55 0.19
C SER A 66 31.73 -14.75 1.57
N PRO A 67 32.77 -13.98 1.96
CA PRO A 67 33.18 -13.94 3.35
C PRO A 67 32.22 -13.03 4.10
N GLY A 68 31.51 -13.61 5.07
CA GLY A 68 30.67 -12.84 5.98
C GLY A 68 31.47 -11.84 6.83
N GLY A 69 30.79 -10.75 7.20
CA GLY A 69 30.85 -10.22 8.55
C GLY A 69 31.88 -9.14 8.84
N HIS A 70 31.66 -7.93 8.33
CA HIS A 70 31.76 -6.68 9.08
C HIS A 70 30.66 -5.74 8.55
N SER A 71 29.84 -5.18 9.44
CA SER A 71 28.81 -4.17 9.12
C SER A 71 29.52 -2.89 8.67
N ALA A 72 29.98 -2.88 7.42
CA ALA A 72 30.63 -1.73 6.84
C ALA A 72 29.56 -0.66 6.59
N ILE A 73 29.81 0.54 7.10
CA ILE A 73 29.04 1.72 6.75
C ILE A 73 29.11 1.88 5.23
N ILE A 74 27.96 1.88 4.55
CA ILE A 74 27.88 2.12 3.11
C ILE A 74 27.93 3.64 2.93
N PRO A 75 28.81 4.25 2.15
CA PRO A 75 28.77 5.69 1.96
C PRO A 75 27.42 6.13 1.35
N ASN A 76 27.11 7.42 1.39
CA ASN A 76 25.82 7.87 0.84
C ASN A 76 25.72 7.66 -0.68
N ALA A 77 26.82 7.84 -1.42
CA ALA A 77 26.89 7.82 -2.88
C ALA A 77 28.33 7.65 -3.35
N ALA A 78 28.44 7.15 -4.58
CA ALA A 78 29.70 6.95 -5.29
C ALA A 78 30.29 8.28 -5.79
N SER A 79 31.59 8.31 -6.10
CA SER A 79 32.37 9.50 -6.46
C SER A 79 31.88 10.20 -7.74
N ASN A 80 31.14 9.49 -8.59
CA ASN A 80 30.46 10.02 -9.76
C ASN A 80 29.06 10.61 -9.45
N GLY A 81 28.63 10.59 -8.19
CA GLY A 81 27.33 11.07 -7.73
C GLY A 81 26.19 10.06 -7.86
N SER A 82 26.44 8.82 -8.31
CA SER A 82 25.43 7.77 -8.31
C SER A 82 25.11 7.32 -6.88
N PRO A 83 23.84 7.13 -6.49
CA PRO A 83 23.51 6.59 -5.18
C PRO A 83 24.06 5.17 -5.04
N TYR A 84 24.53 4.82 -3.84
CA TYR A 84 24.83 3.42 -3.54
C TYR A 84 23.53 2.66 -3.26
N CYS A 85 23.46 1.43 -3.76
CA CYS A 85 22.39 0.52 -3.40
C CYS A 85 22.44 0.27 -1.89
N ARG A 86 21.29 0.39 -1.24
CA ARG A 86 21.10 0.06 0.18
C ARG A 86 21.02 -1.46 0.40
N TYR A 87 20.93 -2.24 -0.69
CA TYR A 87 20.87 -3.70 -0.73
C TYR A 87 21.76 -4.25 -1.83
N SER A 88 22.45 -5.36 -1.54
CA SER A 88 23.55 -5.86 -2.36
C SER A 88 23.18 -7.19 -3.02
N GLU A 89 22.53 -7.17 -4.19
CA GLU A 89 22.22 -8.42 -4.92
C GLU A 89 22.39 -8.36 -6.44
N ALA A 90 23.13 -7.39 -6.97
CA ALA A 90 23.43 -7.37 -8.40
C ALA A 90 24.82 -7.94 -8.72
N ASP A 91 24.84 -9.03 -9.50
CA ASP A 91 26.04 -9.74 -9.93
C ASP A 91 27.00 -8.88 -10.78
N ASP A 92 26.49 -7.85 -11.46
CA ASP A 92 27.26 -6.96 -12.33
C ASP A 92 27.74 -5.66 -11.65
N GLY A 93 27.42 -5.48 -10.37
CA GLY A 93 27.75 -4.30 -9.58
C GLY A 93 26.76 -3.14 -9.69
N TRP A 94 25.65 -3.29 -10.41
CA TRP A 94 24.61 -2.27 -10.56
C TRP A 94 23.25 -2.76 -10.04
N GLY A 95 22.65 -2.06 -9.09
CA GLY A 95 21.29 -2.37 -8.63
C GLY A 95 20.25 -1.38 -9.17
N TRP A 96 18.99 -1.66 -8.86
CA TRP A 96 17.86 -0.78 -9.11
C TRP A 96 17.12 -0.50 -7.81
N GLU A 97 17.05 0.76 -7.41
CA GLU A 97 16.36 1.20 -6.19
C GLU A 97 15.65 2.53 -6.44
N ASN A 98 14.42 2.69 -5.94
CA ASN A 98 13.64 3.92 -6.07
C ASN A 98 13.43 4.37 -7.52
N SER A 99 13.18 3.43 -8.44
CA SER A 99 13.04 3.71 -9.88
C SER A 99 14.29 4.32 -10.55
N HIS A 100 15.48 4.07 -9.98
CA HIS A 100 16.77 4.54 -10.50
C HIS A 100 17.85 3.46 -10.39
N ASN A 101 18.84 3.53 -11.28
CA ASN A 101 20.06 2.74 -11.16
C ASN A 101 20.87 3.21 -9.94
N CYS A 102 21.37 2.25 -9.17
CA CYS A 102 22.30 2.46 -8.06
C CYS A 102 23.57 1.62 -8.27
N VAL A 103 24.67 2.06 -7.67
CA VAL A 103 25.94 1.33 -7.69
C VAL A 103 26.00 0.42 -6.47
N VAL A 104 26.35 -0.85 -6.62
CA VAL A 104 26.61 -1.72 -5.46
C VAL A 104 27.94 -1.33 -4.84
N TYR A 105 27.94 -0.98 -3.55
CA TYR A 105 29.15 -0.53 -2.85
C TYR A 105 30.25 -1.61 -2.87
N GLN A 106 31.48 -1.19 -3.18
CA GLN A 106 32.67 -2.04 -3.37
C GLN A 106 32.58 -3.06 -4.51
N SER A 107 31.58 -2.97 -5.38
CA SER A 107 31.51 -3.78 -6.58
C SER A 107 32.52 -3.33 -7.64
N ALA A 108 32.67 -4.12 -8.71
CA ALA A 108 33.50 -3.73 -9.85
C ALA A 108 33.00 -2.45 -10.56
N ALA A 109 31.72 -2.11 -10.42
CA ALA A 109 31.13 -0.89 -10.95
C ALA A 109 31.36 0.33 -10.05
N ASP A 110 31.83 0.14 -8.82
CA ASP A 110 32.03 1.20 -7.84
C ASP A 110 33.23 2.11 -8.18
N PRO A 111 33.01 3.38 -8.55
CA PRO A 111 34.10 4.33 -8.78
C PRO A 111 34.72 4.88 -7.47
N GLY A 112 34.36 4.31 -6.32
CA GLY A 112 34.80 4.70 -4.97
C GLY A 112 33.86 5.72 -4.32
N ALA A 113 33.92 5.85 -3.00
CA ALA A 113 33.06 6.76 -2.23
C ALA A 113 33.32 8.23 -2.58
N GLY A 114 32.26 9.04 -2.74
CA GLY A 114 32.37 10.49 -2.88
C GLY A 114 32.11 11.23 -1.56
N GLU A 115 32.70 12.42 -1.41
CA GLU A 115 32.37 13.36 -0.33
C GLU A 115 31.33 14.36 -0.84
N PHE A 116 30.07 14.19 -0.43
CA PHE A 116 28.96 15.05 -0.80
C PHE A 116 28.48 15.87 0.41
N GLY A 117 28.15 17.14 0.17
CA GLY A 117 27.55 18.02 1.19
C GLY A 117 26.06 17.77 1.46
N HIS A 118 25.50 16.68 0.94
CA HIS A 118 24.09 16.32 1.04
C HIS A 118 23.96 14.79 1.06
N CYS A 119 22.87 14.26 1.63
CA CYS A 119 22.47 12.87 1.54
C CYS A 119 21.82 12.60 0.19
N LYS A 120 22.20 11.49 -0.46
CA LYS A 120 21.65 11.06 -1.76
C LYS A 120 21.05 9.66 -1.68
N VAL A 121 19.80 9.51 -2.10
CA VAL A 121 19.08 8.22 -2.18
C VAL A 121 18.19 8.23 -3.42
N GLY A 122 18.47 7.36 -4.39
CA GLY A 122 17.82 7.44 -5.71
C GLY A 122 18.10 8.79 -6.38
N SER A 123 17.05 9.51 -6.78
CA SER A 123 17.10 10.87 -7.31
C SER A 123 17.01 11.97 -6.26
N GLU A 124 16.75 11.64 -4.99
CA GLU A 124 16.55 12.62 -3.94
C GLU A 124 17.89 13.10 -3.36
N GLU A 125 18.04 14.42 -3.22
CA GLU A 125 19.18 15.09 -2.60
C GLU A 125 18.69 15.95 -1.42
N ILE A 126 19.17 15.65 -0.21
CA ILE A 126 18.75 16.32 1.04
C ILE A 126 19.98 16.89 1.75
N SER A 127 19.94 18.18 2.11
CA SER A 127 21.05 18.83 2.80
C SER A 127 21.30 18.21 4.18
N TYR A 128 22.58 18.09 4.56
CA TYR A 128 22.93 17.68 5.91
C TYR A 128 22.69 18.80 6.93
N CYS A 129 22.31 18.43 8.15
CA CYS A 129 22.18 19.35 9.27
C CYS A 129 23.56 19.82 9.78
N GLU A 130 23.62 21.05 10.32
CA GLU A 130 24.79 21.58 11.03
C GLU A 130 25.08 20.75 12.29
N SER A 131 24.02 20.30 12.96
CA SER A 131 24.10 19.38 14.09
C SER A 131 23.73 17.96 13.66
N ASN A 132 24.29 16.95 14.31
CA ASN A 132 23.97 15.54 14.02
C ASN A 132 22.99 14.95 15.06
N GLU A 133 22.16 15.79 15.68
CA GLU A 133 21.20 15.37 16.72
C GLU A 133 19.84 14.95 16.11
N GLY A 134 19.33 13.78 16.50
CA GLY A 134 18.07 13.25 15.94
C GLY A 134 18.18 12.86 14.46
N ASP A 135 17.04 12.62 13.83
CA ASP A 135 17.00 12.09 12.46
C ASP A 135 16.94 13.21 11.41
N TRP A 136 16.08 14.20 11.65
CA TRP A 136 15.81 15.37 10.80
C TRP A 136 15.72 16.62 11.68
N GLN A 137 16.16 17.77 11.17
CA GLN A 137 16.10 19.04 11.89
C GLN A 137 15.72 20.19 10.95
N ILE A 138 15.53 21.37 11.55
CA ILE A 138 15.36 22.64 10.86
C ILE A 138 16.56 23.51 11.19
N ASP A 139 17.37 23.81 10.18
CA ASP A 139 18.54 24.69 10.30
C ASP A 139 18.30 25.96 9.48
N GLY A 140 18.30 27.11 10.16
CA GLY A 140 18.02 28.40 9.53
C GLY A 140 16.62 28.44 8.88
N SER A 141 16.57 28.43 7.55
CA SER A 141 15.33 28.48 6.77
C SER A 141 14.95 27.18 6.07
N GLY A 142 15.66 26.07 6.34
CA GLY A 142 15.47 24.82 5.61
C GLY A 142 15.46 23.59 6.54
N VAL A 143 14.85 22.52 6.03
CA VAL A 143 14.89 21.20 6.67
C VAL A 143 16.11 20.43 6.18
N CYS A 144 16.75 19.70 7.08
CA CYS A 144 17.96 18.93 6.82
C CYS A 144 17.87 17.52 7.44
N ILE A 145 18.76 16.63 7.01
CA ILE A 145 18.91 15.27 7.56
C ILE A 145 20.21 15.18 8.36
N ALA A 146 20.20 14.52 9.52
CA ALA A 146 21.44 14.28 10.25
C ALA A 146 22.39 13.40 9.42
N TYR A 147 23.69 13.68 9.48
CA TYR A 147 24.70 12.98 8.69
C TYR A 147 24.65 11.46 8.91
N ASP A 148 24.55 11.03 10.18
CA ASP A 148 24.48 9.62 10.56
C ASP A 148 23.11 8.98 10.28
N PHE A 149 22.08 9.79 10.01
CA PHE A 149 20.74 9.29 9.67
C PHE A 149 20.55 9.06 8.16
N CYS A 150 21.47 9.55 7.32
CA CYS A 150 21.42 9.26 5.90
C CYS A 150 21.52 7.73 5.67
N PRO A 151 20.59 7.08 4.92
CA PRO A 151 20.49 5.62 4.82
C PRO A 151 21.76 4.86 4.39
N GLY A 152 22.76 5.54 3.84
CA GLY A 152 24.09 4.97 3.66
C GLY A 152 24.94 5.04 4.92
N ASN A 153 25.11 6.26 5.45
CA ASN A 153 26.13 6.59 6.45
C ASN A 153 25.96 5.87 7.80
N LYS A 154 24.88 5.12 8.00
CA LYS A 154 24.65 4.32 9.21
C LYS A 154 25.14 2.88 9.01
N ALA A 155 25.90 2.37 9.98
CA ALA A 155 26.18 0.94 10.05
C ALA A 155 24.84 0.22 10.25
N LYS A 156 24.43 -0.56 9.24
CA LYS A 156 23.13 -1.21 9.25
C LYS A 156 23.21 -2.50 10.06
N THR A 157 22.92 -2.37 11.35
CA THR A 157 22.61 -3.52 12.21
C THR A 157 21.18 -3.30 12.70
N GLN A 158 20.24 -4.11 12.22
CA GLN A 158 18.86 -4.02 12.68
C GLN A 158 18.77 -4.56 14.12
N ALA A 159 18.08 -3.84 15.00
CA ALA A 159 17.68 -4.39 16.28
C ALA A 159 16.73 -5.58 16.05
N PRO A 160 16.69 -6.58 16.95
CA PRO A 160 15.77 -7.70 16.82
C PRO A 160 14.31 -7.23 16.75
N MET A 161 13.48 -7.94 16.00
CA MET A 161 12.05 -7.65 15.89
C MET A 161 11.40 -7.50 17.27
N SER A 162 10.48 -6.54 17.40
CA SER A 162 9.71 -6.33 18.63
C SER A 162 8.70 -7.45 18.78
N THR A 163 8.51 -7.99 19.99
CA THR A 163 7.42 -8.94 20.28
C THR A 163 6.12 -8.24 20.66
N GLN A 164 6.05 -6.91 20.55
CA GLN A 164 4.91 -6.09 20.93
C GLN A 164 4.64 -5.08 19.82
N LEU A 165 3.36 -4.79 19.57
CA LEU A 165 2.92 -3.71 18.69
C LEU A 165 3.44 -2.35 19.17
N VAL A 166 3.61 -1.40 18.25
CA VAL A 166 4.01 -0.03 18.58
C VAL A 166 2.96 0.71 19.40
N THR A 167 1.71 0.26 19.32
CA THR A 167 0.61 0.74 20.17
C THR A 167 0.77 0.18 21.59
N ALA A 168 1.23 1.02 22.53
CA ALA A 168 1.60 0.60 23.89
C ALA A 168 0.51 -0.12 24.72
N ASN A 169 -0.76 -0.03 24.33
CA ASN A 169 -1.89 -0.73 24.96
C ASN A 169 -2.77 -1.40 23.90
N ALA A 170 -2.16 -2.02 22.89
CA ALA A 170 -2.88 -2.74 21.85
C ALA A 170 -3.89 -3.74 22.45
N SER A 171 -5.02 -3.94 21.76
CA SER A 171 -5.99 -4.95 22.17
C SER A 171 -5.36 -6.34 22.16
N GLU A 172 -5.86 -7.23 23.02
CA GLU A 172 -5.38 -8.62 23.09
C GLU A 172 -5.47 -9.28 21.71
N THR A 173 -6.59 -9.10 21.02
CA THR A 173 -6.82 -9.63 19.67
C THR A 173 -5.85 -9.07 18.63
N ALA A 174 -5.53 -7.76 18.68
CA ALA A 174 -4.54 -7.20 17.76
C ALA A 174 -3.14 -7.76 18.02
N GLN A 175 -2.77 -7.93 19.29
CA GLN A 175 -1.49 -8.56 19.65
C GLN A 175 -1.46 -10.04 19.24
N GLN A 176 -2.56 -10.79 19.39
CA GLN A 176 -2.64 -12.19 18.93
C GLN A 176 -2.49 -12.31 17.40
N VAL A 177 -3.12 -11.42 16.63
CA VAL A 177 -2.92 -11.35 15.17
C VAL A 177 -1.47 -11.03 14.86
N PHE A 178 -0.85 -10.05 15.52
CA PHE A 178 0.55 -9.71 15.32
C PHE A 178 1.49 -10.89 15.64
N ASP A 179 1.29 -11.57 16.76
CA ASP A 179 2.07 -12.75 17.17
C ASP A 179 1.93 -13.89 16.15
N TYR A 180 0.72 -14.10 15.62
CA TYR A 180 0.49 -15.08 14.56
C TYR A 180 1.24 -14.72 13.28
N LEU A 181 1.15 -13.46 12.83
CA LEU A 181 1.89 -12.99 11.65
C LEU A 181 3.41 -13.19 11.84
N GLN A 182 3.93 -12.91 13.03
CA GLN A 182 5.34 -13.18 13.35
C GLN A 182 5.68 -14.67 13.28
N SER A 183 4.77 -15.54 13.73
CA SER A 183 5.00 -16.99 13.75
C SER A 183 5.06 -17.63 12.36
N VAL A 184 4.48 -16.98 11.34
CA VAL A 184 4.46 -17.50 9.97
C VAL A 184 5.44 -16.79 9.03
N TRP A 185 5.85 -15.55 9.37
CA TRP A 185 6.77 -14.78 8.54
C TRP A 185 8.13 -15.49 8.42
N GLY A 186 8.62 -15.58 7.19
CA GLY A 186 9.89 -16.26 6.88
C GLY A 186 9.74 -17.74 6.51
N GLU A 187 8.53 -18.32 6.64
CA GLU A 187 8.26 -19.72 6.30
C GLU A 187 7.02 -19.89 5.40
N LYS A 188 6.04 -18.99 5.52
CA LYS A 188 4.77 -19.05 4.79
C LYS A 188 4.34 -17.67 4.30
N MET A 189 3.37 -17.65 3.39
CA MET A 189 2.74 -16.46 2.86
C MET A 189 1.22 -16.54 3.04
N LEU A 190 0.57 -15.48 3.52
CA LEU A 190 -0.89 -15.40 3.55
C LEU A 190 -1.44 -14.97 2.18
N SER A 191 -2.54 -15.58 1.76
CA SER A 191 -3.27 -15.19 0.56
C SER A 191 -4.13 -13.95 0.78
N GLY A 192 -4.17 -13.04 -0.19
CA GLY A 192 -4.96 -11.81 -0.07
C GLY A 192 -5.55 -11.30 -1.37
N GLN A 193 -6.71 -10.67 -1.27
CA GLN A 193 -7.44 -10.06 -2.37
C GLN A 193 -8.01 -8.70 -1.96
N MET A 194 -7.78 -7.67 -2.77
CA MET A 194 -8.40 -6.35 -2.59
C MET A 194 -9.84 -6.36 -3.09
N ASP A 195 -10.73 -5.74 -2.32
CA ASP A 195 -12.13 -5.53 -2.68
C ASP A 195 -12.36 -4.27 -3.52
N LEU A 196 -13.57 -4.10 -4.06
CA LEU A 196 -13.94 -3.09 -5.06
C LEU A 196 -14.78 -1.94 -4.48
N THR A 197 -14.18 -0.77 -4.29
CA THR A 197 -14.85 0.37 -3.62
C THR A 197 -15.77 1.20 -4.54
N TRP A 198 -15.91 0.85 -5.82
CA TRP A 198 -16.77 1.59 -6.78
C TRP A 198 -17.88 0.75 -7.42
N ALA A 199 -18.02 -0.51 -7.03
CA ALA A 199 -19.05 -1.42 -7.52
C ALA A 199 -19.36 -2.53 -6.49
N ASP A 200 -20.21 -2.23 -5.51
CA ASP A 200 -20.54 -3.17 -4.41
C ASP A 200 -21.27 -4.45 -4.90
N ASP A 201 -21.77 -4.46 -6.13
CA ASP A 201 -22.37 -5.65 -6.74
C ASP A 201 -21.31 -6.65 -7.24
N VAL A 202 -20.04 -6.26 -7.26
CA VAL A 202 -18.92 -7.13 -7.61
C VAL A 202 -18.23 -7.63 -6.35
N ASP A 203 -18.43 -8.92 -6.08
CA ASP A 203 -17.80 -9.61 -4.96
C ASP A 203 -16.48 -10.25 -5.37
N MET A 204 -15.36 -9.59 -5.04
CA MET A 204 -14.01 -10.11 -5.33
C MET A 204 -13.67 -11.36 -4.52
N HIS A 205 -14.16 -11.46 -3.28
CA HIS A 205 -13.99 -12.65 -2.45
C HIS A 205 -14.62 -13.87 -3.11
N GLN A 206 -15.85 -13.72 -3.62
CA GLN A 206 -16.56 -14.80 -4.28
C GLN A 206 -15.93 -15.20 -5.63
N ARG A 207 -15.30 -14.26 -6.36
CA ARG A 207 -14.52 -14.59 -7.57
C ARG A 207 -13.34 -15.49 -7.24
N VAL A 208 -12.55 -15.12 -6.23
CA VAL A 208 -11.43 -15.96 -5.77
C VAL A 208 -11.91 -17.34 -5.36
N LEU A 209 -13.00 -17.42 -4.59
CA LEU A 209 -13.58 -18.69 -4.16
C LEU A 209 -14.07 -19.56 -5.33
N ASN A 210 -14.65 -18.95 -6.36
CA ASN A 210 -15.12 -19.68 -7.55
C ASN A 210 -13.96 -20.27 -8.37
N ASP A 211 -12.87 -19.53 -8.51
CA ASP A 211 -11.75 -19.93 -9.38
C ASP A 211 -10.80 -20.91 -8.70
N THR A 212 -10.60 -20.77 -7.39
CA THR A 212 -9.61 -21.54 -6.61
C THR A 212 -10.24 -22.57 -5.69
N GLY A 213 -11.53 -22.44 -5.36
CA GLY A 213 -12.19 -23.24 -4.32
C GLY A 213 -11.78 -22.86 -2.89
N LYS A 214 -10.99 -21.79 -2.72
CA LYS A 214 -10.45 -21.33 -1.44
C LYS A 214 -10.77 -19.86 -1.21
N SER A 215 -11.00 -19.48 0.05
CA SER A 215 -11.11 -18.07 0.43
C SER A 215 -9.71 -17.52 0.72
N PRO A 216 -9.38 -16.28 0.30
CA PRO A 216 -8.14 -15.61 0.72
C PRO A 216 -8.07 -15.58 2.25
N ALA A 217 -6.88 -15.51 2.84
CA ALA A 217 -6.72 -15.31 4.29
C ALA A 217 -6.97 -13.85 4.70
N ILE A 218 -6.66 -12.90 3.82
CA ILE A 218 -6.82 -11.46 4.06
C ILE A 218 -7.72 -10.85 2.99
N MET A 219 -8.70 -10.04 3.38
CA MET A 219 -9.39 -9.14 2.46
C MET A 219 -8.92 -7.70 2.69
N GLY A 220 -8.67 -7.01 1.58
CA GLY A 220 -8.30 -5.60 1.55
C GLY A 220 -9.47 -4.69 1.23
N TYR A 221 -9.56 -3.57 1.95
CA TYR A 221 -10.61 -2.57 1.83
C TYR A 221 -10.01 -1.16 1.79
N ASP A 222 -10.81 -0.15 1.44
CA ASP A 222 -10.40 1.23 1.26
C ASP A 222 -11.46 2.22 1.74
N PHE A 223 -11.03 3.21 2.53
CA PHE A 223 -11.88 4.31 2.96
C PHE A 223 -12.05 5.44 1.92
N MET A 224 -11.63 5.27 0.66
CA MET A 224 -11.55 6.34 -0.35
C MET A 224 -12.86 7.14 -0.54
N ASN A 225 -14.02 6.53 -0.32
CA ASN A 225 -15.33 7.18 -0.56
C ASN A 225 -15.94 7.79 0.71
N TYR A 226 -15.41 7.46 1.89
CA TYR A 226 -15.91 7.92 3.17
C TYR A 226 -15.70 9.44 3.29
N GLY A 227 -16.77 10.18 3.62
CA GLY A 227 -16.76 11.64 3.68
C GLY A 227 -16.84 12.36 2.33
N ALA A 228 -16.44 11.71 1.23
CA ALA A 228 -16.46 12.31 -0.12
C ALA A 228 -17.81 12.16 -0.85
N TYR A 229 -18.60 11.16 -0.49
CA TYR A 229 -19.91 10.86 -1.08
C TYR A 229 -20.96 10.59 0.00
N ALA A 230 -22.20 11.01 -0.28
CA ALA A 230 -23.33 10.80 0.63
C ALA A 230 -24.09 9.47 0.37
N ASN A 231 -23.87 8.88 -0.81
CA ASN A 231 -24.43 7.62 -1.27
C ASN A 231 -23.58 7.08 -2.43
N GLY A 232 -23.80 5.81 -2.76
CA GLY A 232 -23.05 5.09 -3.80
C GLY A 232 -22.22 3.97 -3.20
N SER A 233 -21.40 3.36 -4.04
CA SER A 233 -20.56 2.22 -3.67
C SER A 233 -19.38 2.59 -2.80
N GLY A 234 -18.86 1.61 -2.06
CA GLY A 234 -17.70 1.74 -1.21
C GLY A 234 -17.96 2.50 0.09
N LEU A 235 -19.21 2.58 0.55
CA LEU A 235 -19.60 3.22 1.80
C LEU A 235 -20.00 2.21 2.89
N THR A 236 -19.90 0.90 2.60
CA THR A 236 -20.22 -0.22 3.48
C THR A 236 -19.04 -1.14 3.75
N GLN A 237 -17.83 -0.74 3.34
CA GLN A 237 -16.63 -1.57 3.50
C GLN A 237 -16.27 -1.85 4.95
N THR A 238 -16.58 -0.92 5.88
CA THR A 238 -16.50 -1.17 7.33
C THR A 238 -17.34 -2.38 7.73
N GLU A 239 -18.60 -2.44 7.28
CA GLU A 239 -19.51 -3.54 7.60
C GLU A 239 -19.09 -4.85 6.93
N GLU A 240 -18.62 -4.80 5.68
CA GLU A 240 -18.09 -5.96 4.94
C GLU A 240 -16.85 -6.54 5.63
N ALA A 241 -15.94 -5.69 6.12
CA ALA A 241 -14.77 -6.10 6.87
C ALA A 241 -15.14 -6.77 8.20
N ILE A 242 -16.16 -6.27 8.91
CA ILE A 242 -16.69 -6.92 10.12
C ILE A 242 -17.25 -8.30 9.78
N GLU A 243 -18.00 -8.42 8.68
CA GLU A 243 -18.52 -9.71 8.23
C GLU A 243 -17.39 -10.70 7.90
N TYR A 244 -16.37 -10.25 7.17
CA TYR A 244 -15.25 -11.10 6.80
C TYR A 244 -14.41 -11.55 8.01
N TRP A 245 -14.17 -10.66 8.97
CA TRP A 245 -13.57 -11.02 10.26
C TRP A 245 -14.37 -12.08 11.01
N ASN A 246 -15.70 -11.93 11.07
CA ASN A 246 -16.59 -12.91 11.71
C ASN A 246 -16.59 -14.28 11.00
N GLN A 247 -16.13 -14.35 9.76
CA GLN A 247 -15.91 -15.59 9.01
C GLN A 247 -14.50 -16.17 9.21
N GLY A 248 -13.68 -15.58 10.10
CA GLY A 248 -12.33 -16.02 10.43
C GLY A 248 -11.23 -15.45 9.54
N GLY A 249 -11.52 -14.45 8.70
CA GLY A 249 -10.53 -13.80 7.83
C GLY A 249 -9.86 -12.59 8.47
N LEU A 250 -8.65 -12.25 8.04
CA LEU A 250 -7.96 -11.02 8.46
C LEU A 250 -8.38 -9.82 7.60
N VAL A 251 -8.31 -8.63 8.18
CA VAL A 251 -8.75 -7.38 7.54
C VAL A 251 -7.57 -6.42 7.37
N THR A 252 -7.39 -5.90 6.16
CA THR A 252 -6.51 -4.75 5.91
C THR A 252 -7.30 -3.59 5.32
N PHE A 253 -6.96 -2.37 5.72
CA PHE A 253 -7.49 -1.15 5.10
C PHE A 253 -6.36 -0.27 4.58
N ALA A 254 -6.51 0.17 3.34
CA ALA A 254 -5.81 1.31 2.78
C ALA A 254 -6.71 2.56 2.84
N TRP A 255 -6.18 3.70 2.42
CA TRP A 255 -6.98 4.90 2.25
C TRP A 255 -6.47 5.77 1.10
N HIS A 256 -7.13 5.68 -0.06
CA HIS A 256 -6.97 6.66 -1.12
C HIS A 256 -7.64 7.98 -0.72
N TRP A 257 -6.94 8.75 0.13
CA TRP A 257 -7.46 9.95 0.75
C TRP A 257 -7.72 11.04 -0.28
N ARG A 258 -8.98 11.31 -0.60
CA ARG A 258 -9.36 12.38 -1.52
C ARG A 258 -9.03 13.76 -0.93
N ASP A 259 -8.82 14.74 -1.80
CA ASP A 259 -8.44 16.12 -1.50
C ASP A 259 -9.16 16.69 -0.27
N PRO A 260 -8.47 16.84 0.87
CA PRO A 260 -9.11 17.27 2.12
C PRO A 260 -9.76 18.65 2.04
N SER A 261 -9.28 19.53 1.15
CA SER A 261 -9.87 20.86 0.95
C SER A 261 -11.31 20.78 0.45
N GLY A 262 -11.69 19.67 -0.19
CA GLY A 262 -12.97 19.50 -0.87
C GLY A 262 -13.07 20.22 -2.21
N GLU A 263 -11.98 20.85 -2.70
CA GLU A 263 -11.95 21.49 -4.03
C GLU A 263 -12.10 20.46 -5.15
N THR A 264 -11.56 19.26 -4.95
CA THR A 264 -11.69 18.13 -5.86
C THR A 264 -12.10 16.86 -5.11
N LYS A 265 -12.44 15.80 -5.85
CA LYS A 265 -12.62 14.45 -5.29
C LYS A 265 -11.44 13.55 -5.65
N ASN A 266 -10.31 14.13 -6.01
CA ASN A 266 -9.14 13.39 -6.47
C ASN A 266 -8.16 13.15 -5.33
N PHE A 267 -7.29 12.16 -5.48
CA PHE A 267 -6.17 11.89 -4.57
C PHE A 267 -4.80 11.99 -5.26
N TYR A 268 -4.78 11.96 -6.59
CA TYR A 268 -3.55 12.12 -7.37
C TYR A 268 -3.00 13.54 -7.27
N ALA A 269 -1.67 13.66 -7.31
CA ALA A 269 -0.95 14.93 -7.37
C ALA A 269 -0.48 15.27 -8.80
N SER A 270 -0.28 14.26 -9.65
CA SER A 270 0.39 14.43 -10.94
C SER A 270 0.02 13.35 -11.98
N GLU A 271 -1.20 13.42 -12.48
CA GLU A 271 -1.69 12.76 -13.69
C GLU A 271 -1.51 13.64 -14.94
N ASP A 272 -1.41 13.00 -16.10
CA ASP A 272 -1.40 13.67 -17.42
C ASP A 272 -2.64 14.55 -17.62
N ASP A 273 -3.79 14.06 -17.16
CA ASP A 273 -5.03 14.83 -17.09
C ASP A 273 -5.08 15.65 -15.80
N ALA A 274 -4.74 16.93 -15.91
CA ALA A 274 -4.72 17.84 -14.78
C ALA A 274 -6.05 17.94 -14.00
N SER A 275 -7.20 17.58 -14.61
CA SER A 275 -8.49 17.55 -13.92
C SER A 275 -8.61 16.44 -12.88
N LYS A 276 -7.70 15.45 -12.93
CA LYS A 276 -7.57 14.36 -11.96
C LYS A 276 -6.62 14.67 -10.81
N ASN A 277 -6.03 15.87 -10.78
CA ASN A 277 -5.06 16.24 -9.75
C ASN A 277 -5.70 17.06 -8.62
N ALA A 278 -5.39 16.68 -7.39
CA ALA A 278 -5.63 17.45 -6.18
C ALA A 278 -4.49 18.46 -5.99
N ALA A 279 -4.85 19.70 -5.66
CA ALA A 279 -3.88 20.75 -5.37
C ALA A 279 -3.45 20.79 -3.90
N PHE A 280 -4.00 19.90 -3.06
CA PHE A 280 -3.72 19.86 -1.63
C PHE A 280 -2.23 19.64 -1.32
N THR A 281 -1.74 20.32 -0.29
CA THR A 281 -0.34 20.22 0.16
C THR A 281 -0.35 20.10 1.67
N ILE A 282 0.44 19.18 2.23
CA ILE A 282 0.59 19.03 3.68
C ILE A 282 1.02 20.38 4.27
N PRO A 283 0.23 20.97 5.19
CA PRO A 283 0.48 22.30 5.70
C PRO A 283 1.63 22.23 6.71
N VAL A 284 2.78 22.79 6.35
CA VAL A 284 3.98 22.84 7.19
C VAL A 284 4.39 24.29 7.35
N ALA A 285 4.57 24.74 8.60
CA ALA A 285 5.08 26.06 8.93
C ALA A 285 6.07 25.94 10.09
N ASN A 286 7.20 26.64 9.99
CA ASN A 286 8.28 26.57 10.98
C ASN A 286 8.72 25.12 11.27
N GLY A 287 8.68 24.28 10.23
CA GLY A 287 9.04 22.86 10.21
C GLY A 287 8.22 21.94 11.12
N GLU A 288 7.03 22.36 11.54
CA GLU A 288 5.99 21.51 12.12
C GLU A 288 4.72 21.60 11.26
N LEU A 289 3.72 20.74 11.52
CA LEU A 289 2.41 20.89 10.88
C LEU A 289 1.78 22.23 11.30
N ASP A 290 1.29 23.02 10.34
CA ASP A 290 0.63 24.29 10.62
C ASP A 290 -0.79 24.06 11.15
N THR A 291 -0.90 23.79 12.45
CA THR A 291 -2.16 23.46 13.12
C THR A 291 -3.17 24.61 13.16
N ALA A 292 -2.76 25.83 12.79
CA ALA A 292 -3.65 26.99 12.70
C ALA A 292 -4.27 27.16 11.30
N SER A 293 -3.81 26.40 10.30
CA SER A 293 -4.27 26.51 8.92
C SER A 293 -5.63 25.85 8.67
N GLU A 294 -6.35 26.36 7.68
CA GLU A 294 -7.58 25.72 7.18
C GLU A 294 -7.29 24.34 6.59
N ALA A 295 -6.14 24.18 5.92
CA ALA A 295 -5.69 22.90 5.38
C ALA A 295 -5.50 21.85 6.48
N PHE A 296 -4.92 22.22 7.62
CA PHE A 296 -4.78 21.30 8.75
C PHE A 296 -6.13 20.96 9.37
N THR A 297 -7.02 21.95 9.50
CA THR A 297 -8.38 21.71 9.99
C THR A 297 -9.14 20.72 9.09
N ALA A 298 -8.98 20.83 7.78
CA ALA A 298 -9.57 19.91 6.82
C ALA A 298 -8.97 18.49 6.92
N LEU A 299 -7.66 18.40 7.08
CA LEU A 299 -6.94 17.15 7.30
C LEU A 299 -7.42 16.44 8.58
N GLU A 300 -7.44 17.17 9.70
CA GLU A 300 -7.88 16.63 11.00
C GLU A 300 -9.34 16.14 10.95
N ARG A 301 -10.22 16.89 10.28
CA ARG A 301 -11.63 16.50 10.10
C ARG A 301 -11.75 15.14 9.42
N ASP A 302 -10.98 14.89 8.36
CA ASP A 302 -11.07 13.64 7.63
C ASP A 302 -10.46 12.48 8.44
N VAL A 303 -9.34 12.71 9.14
CA VAL A 303 -8.77 11.71 10.06
C VAL A 303 -9.75 11.35 11.17
N ASP A 304 -10.46 12.33 11.74
CA ASP A 304 -11.48 12.09 12.76
C ASP A 304 -12.69 11.32 12.21
N LEU A 305 -13.06 11.53 10.94
CA LEU A 305 -14.10 10.75 10.28
C LEU A 305 -13.67 9.29 10.15
N ILE A 306 -12.45 9.03 9.67
CA ILE A 306 -11.91 7.68 9.55
C ILE A 306 -11.72 7.02 10.92
N ALA A 307 -11.32 7.78 11.94
CA ALA A 307 -11.26 7.29 13.31
C ALA A 307 -12.61 6.74 13.78
N GLY A 308 -13.72 7.39 13.39
CA GLY A 308 -15.06 6.91 13.66
C GLY A 308 -15.39 5.55 13.03
N GLU A 309 -14.89 5.28 11.82
CA GLU A 309 -15.05 3.98 11.15
C GLU A 309 -14.14 2.91 11.76
N LEU A 310 -12.89 3.23 12.03
CA LEU A 310 -11.94 2.35 12.73
C LEU A 310 -12.45 2.00 14.15
N GLN A 311 -13.13 2.93 14.82
CA GLN A 311 -13.78 2.69 16.11
C GLN A 311 -14.93 1.69 16.02
N LYS A 312 -15.67 1.62 14.90
CA LYS A 312 -16.70 0.57 14.69
C LYS A 312 -16.03 -0.80 14.57
N LEU A 313 -14.92 -0.89 13.85
CA LEU A 313 -14.11 -2.12 13.75
C LEU A 313 -13.58 -2.54 15.13
N GLU A 314 -13.05 -1.60 15.90
CA GLU A 314 -12.58 -1.85 17.27
C GLU A 314 -13.71 -2.37 18.17
N ASN A 315 -14.88 -1.73 18.13
CA ASN A 315 -16.06 -2.14 18.90
C ASN A 315 -16.56 -3.55 18.51
N ALA A 316 -16.35 -3.95 17.26
CA ALA A 316 -16.64 -5.29 16.76
C ALA A 316 -15.52 -6.30 17.06
N GLY A 317 -14.42 -5.88 17.70
CA GLY A 317 -13.29 -6.73 18.05
C GLY A 317 -12.38 -7.06 16.86
N VAL A 318 -12.41 -6.26 15.79
CA VAL A 318 -11.64 -6.49 14.55
C VAL A 318 -10.29 -5.78 14.65
N PRO A 319 -9.16 -6.51 14.66
CA PRO A 319 -7.85 -5.93 14.38
C PRO A 319 -7.74 -5.52 12.90
N VAL A 320 -7.11 -4.38 12.65
CA VAL A 320 -6.95 -3.83 11.30
C VAL A 320 -5.47 -3.70 10.96
N LEU A 321 -5.05 -4.38 9.90
CA LEU A 321 -3.80 -4.06 9.21
C LEU A 321 -4.00 -2.70 8.54
N TRP A 322 -3.55 -1.64 9.21
CA TRP A 322 -3.82 -0.26 8.81
C TRP A 322 -2.67 0.28 7.96
N ARG A 323 -2.91 0.46 6.66
CA ARG A 323 -1.93 0.90 5.66
C ARG A 323 -2.27 2.28 5.08
N PRO A 324 -2.22 3.36 5.89
CA PRO A 324 -2.50 4.71 5.41
C PRO A 324 -1.33 5.29 4.61
N LEU A 325 -1.59 6.37 3.86
CA LEU A 325 -0.55 7.20 3.22
C LEU A 325 0.44 6.37 2.39
N HIS A 326 -0.06 5.33 1.71
CA HIS A 326 0.74 4.37 0.96
C HIS A 326 1.39 4.99 -0.29
N GLU A 327 2.46 4.37 -0.79
CA GLU A 327 3.18 4.79 -2.00
C GLU A 327 3.65 6.25 -2.02
N ALA A 328 3.95 6.81 -0.84
CA ALA A 328 4.26 8.22 -0.70
C ALA A 328 5.51 8.64 -1.53
N ALA A 329 6.54 7.80 -1.60
CA ALA A 329 7.77 8.17 -2.29
C ALA A 329 7.62 8.19 -3.82
N GLY A 330 6.58 7.55 -4.36
CA GLY A 330 6.22 7.62 -5.78
C GLY A 330 5.80 9.02 -6.23
N GLY A 331 5.28 9.83 -5.31
CA GLY A 331 4.94 11.24 -5.56
C GLY A 331 3.68 11.47 -6.38
N TRP A 332 2.98 10.40 -6.80
CA TRP A 332 1.73 10.49 -7.56
C TRP A 332 0.51 10.76 -6.70
N PHE A 333 0.56 10.58 -5.37
CA PHE A 333 -0.50 10.99 -4.45
C PHE A 333 -0.18 12.31 -3.74
N TRP A 334 -1.20 13.07 -3.34
CA TRP A 334 -0.98 14.40 -2.72
C TRP A 334 -0.16 14.36 -1.44
N TRP A 335 -0.19 13.25 -0.69
CA TRP A 335 0.63 13.08 0.53
C TRP A 335 2.10 12.78 0.22
N GLY A 336 2.43 12.42 -1.02
CA GLY A 336 3.79 12.17 -1.52
C GLY A 336 4.33 13.27 -2.45
N ARG A 337 3.51 14.28 -2.77
CA ARG A 337 3.78 15.18 -3.90
C ARG A 337 5.10 15.96 -3.80
N ALA A 338 5.64 16.31 -4.96
CA ALA A 338 6.70 17.31 -5.06
C ALA A 338 6.25 18.66 -4.47
N ARG A 339 7.18 19.33 -3.77
CA ARG A 339 6.94 20.58 -3.04
C ARG A 339 7.80 21.72 -3.59
N THR A 340 7.28 22.94 -3.54
CA THR A 340 7.96 24.16 -4.02
C THR A 340 8.23 25.19 -2.92
N ASP A 341 7.83 24.88 -1.69
CA ASP A 341 7.95 25.73 -0.50
C ASP A 341 9.26 25.51 0.29
N GLY A 342 10.17 24.70 -0.24
CA GLY A 342 11.46 24.39 0.37
C GLY A 342 11.41 23.32 1.46
N VAL A 343 10.23 22.76 1.77
CA VAL A 343 10.10 21.61 2.68
C VAL A 343 10.28 20.31 1.88
N PRO A 344 11.18 19.39 2.28
CA PRO A 344 11.29 18.08 1.65
C PRO A 344 9.98 17.29 1.77
N ALA A 345 9.55 16.64 0.68
CA ALA A 345 8.30 15.87 0.66
C ALA A 345 8.31 14.74 1.69
N ALA A 346 9.41 13.99 1.80
CA ALA A 346 9.61 12.97 2.82
C ALA A 346 9.43 13.50 4.25
N TYR A 347 9.96 14.68 4.55
CA TYR A 347 9.83 15.29 5.87
C TYR A 347 8.36 15.64 6.18
N ALA A 348 7.67 16.29 5.24
CA ALA A 348 6.25 16.64 5.41
C ALA A 348 5.37 15.38 5.57
N GLN A 349 5.64 14.32 4.81
CA GLN A 349 4.90 13.07 4.91
C GLN A 349 5.14 12.37 6.25
N LYS A 350 6.39 12.37 6.75
CA LYS A 350 6.70 11.84 8.09
C LYS A 350 5.98 12.59 9.20
N LEU A 351 5.89 13.93 9.11
CA LEU A 351 5.09 14.72 10.05
C LEU A 351 3.61 14.30 10.02
N LEU A 352 3.06 14.10 8.81
CA LEU A 352 1.67 13.65 8.64
C LEU A 352 1.45 12.22 9.19
N TRP A 353 2.34 11.28 8.90
CA TRP A 353 2.28 9.92 9.44
C TRP A 353 2.24 9.93 10.96
N ARG A 354 3.21 10.62 11.58
CA ARG A 354 3.32 10.69 13.04
C ARG A 354 2.12 11.41 13.65
N TYR A 355 1.58 12.44 13.01
CA TYR A 355 0.34 13.07 13.44
C TYR A 355 -0.84 12.11 13.37
N MET A 356 -1.00 11.35 12.28
CA MET A 356 -2.08 10.36 12.15
C MET A 356 -1.96 9.28 13.23
N PHE A 357 -0.75 8.79 13.49
CA PHE A 357 -0.48 7.88 14.61
C PHE A 357 -0.92 8.48 15.95
N GLN A 358 -0.50 9.71 16.24
CA GLN A 358 -0.89 10.40 17.47
C GLN A 358 -2.41 10.60 17.57
N ARG A 359 -3.06 10.99 16.47
CA ARG A 359 -4.50 11.26 16.44
C ARG A 359 -5.31 9.98 16.60
N LEU A 360 -5.01 8.93 15.85
CA LEU A 360 -5.75 7.66 15.90
C LEU A 360 -5.46 6.88 17.18
N THR A 361 -4.19 6.65 17.50
CA THR A 361 -3.79 5.76 18.60
C THR A 361 -3.84 6.43 19.96
N HIS A 362 -3.44 7.69 20.09
CA HIS A 362 -3.36 8.34 21.41
C HIS A 362 -4.58 9.23 21.72
N TYR A 363 -5.06 10.01 20.75
CA TYR A 363 -6.21 10.90 20.97
C TYR A 363 -7.54 10.14 20.92
N HIS A 364 -7.78 9.36 19.86
CA HIS A 364 -8.99 8.51 19.76
C HIS A 364 -8.87 7.21 20.55
N GLY A 365 -7.66 6.81 20.94
CA GLY A 365 -7.45 5.62 21.77
C GLY A 365 -7.59 4.30 21.02
N LEU A 366 -7.58 4.32 19.68
CA LEU A 366 -7.72 3.14 18.85
C LEU A 366 -6.53 2.21 19.08
N ASN A 367 -6.82 1.03 19.64
CA ASN A 367 -5.83 0.05 20.03
C ASN A 367 -5.92 -1.27 19.24
N ASN A 368 -6.80 -1.33 18.24
CA ASN A 368 -6.94 -2.45 17.31
C ASN A 368 -6.12 -2.29 16.01
N LEU A 369 -5.31 -1.24 15.87
CA LEU A 369 -4.56 -0.96 14.64
C LEU A 369 -3.15 -1.58 14.68
N ILE A 370 -2.79 -2.29 13.61
CA ILE A 370 -1.45 -2.78 13.30
C ILE A 370 -0.92 -1.94 12.13
N TRP A 371 0.08 -1.10 12.37
CA TRP A 371 0.53 -0.08 11.42
C TRP A 371 1.42 -0.65 10.32
N VAL A 372 0.94 -0.60 9.08
CA VAL A 372 1.64 -1.08 7.88
C VAL A 372 2.16 0.10 7.08
N TRP A 373 3.48 0.29 7.04
CA TRP A 373 4.10 1.32 6.21
C TRP A 373 4.41 0.77 4.83
N ASN A 374 3.88 1.42 3.79
CA ASN A 374 4.28 1.13 2.42
C ASN A 374 5.57 1.88 2.10
N GLY A 375 6.62 1.09 1.94
CA GLY A 375 7.97 1.50 1.67
C GLY A 375 8.27 1.49 0.19
N GLN A 376 9.01 2.50 -0.22
CA GLN A 376 9.57 2.65 -1.56
C GLN A 376 10.95 3.28 -1.48
N ASN A 377 11.20 4.11 -0.45
CA ASN A 377 12.46 4.79 -0.19
C ASN A 377 12.71 4.96 1.33
N ALA A 378 13.93 4.64 1.77
CA ALA A 378 14.34 4.66 3.18
C ALA A 378 14.17 6.03 3.88
N ILE A 379 14.33 7.15 3.17
CA ILE A 379 14.25 8.50 3.78
C ILE A 379 12.83 8.89 4.19
N TRP A 380 11.83 8.18 3.65
CA TRP A 380 10.40 8.37 3.97
C TRP A 380 9.98 7.56 5.20
N TYR A 381 10.87 6.74 5.76
CA TYR A 381 10.54 5.89 6.89
C TYR A 381 10.23 6.73 8.15
N PRO A 382 9.03 6.60 8.75
CA PRO A 382 8.58 7.49 9.83
C PRO A 382 9.12 7.12 11.22
N GLY A 383 9.67 5.91 11.37
CA GLY A 383 10.33 5.44 12.59
C GLY A 383 9.81 4.07 13.08
N ASP A 384 10.67 3.33 13.79
CA ASP A 384 10.33 2.01 14.34
C ASP A 384 9.21 2.06 15.40
N ASP A 385 8.98 3.24 15.99
CA ASP A 385 8.05 3.52 17.08
C ASP A 385 6.62 3.82 16.61
N VAL A 386 6.39 3.90 15.30
CA VAL A 386 5.09 4.23 14.69
C VAL A 386 4.73 3.31 13.50
N VAL A 387 5.42 2.18 13.36
CA VAL A 387 5.24 1.19 12.30
C VAL A 387 5.39 -0.20 12.89
N ASP A 388 4.50 -1.13 12.57
CA ASP A 388 4.60 -2.54 12.95
C ASP A 388 5.18 -3.39 11.82
N ILE A 389 4.70 -3.17 10.59
CA ILE A 389 5.01 -3.97 9.40
C ILE A 389 5.48 -3.03 8.28
N VAL A 390 6.47 -3.45 7.50
CA VAL A 390 6.84 -2.76 6.25
C VAL A 390 6.31 -3.52 5.05
N SER A 391 6.01 -2.79 3.99
CA SER A 391 5.44 -3.37 2.78
C SER A 391 5.92 -2.65 1.54
N THR A 392 5.67 -3.20 0.37
CA THR A 392 5.83 -2.50 -0.91
C THR A 392 4.76 -3.00 -1.88
N ASP A 393 4.50 -2.20 -2.91
CA ASP A 393 3.48 -2.48 -3.93
C ASP A 393 4.18 -2.75 -5.28
N ILE A 394 3.82 -3.84 -5.96
CA ILE A 394 4.54 -4.31 -7.17
C ILE A 394 3.59 -4.52 -8.35
N TYR A 395 3.79 -3.69 -9.38
CA TYR A 395 3.11 -3.76 -10.66
C TYR A 395 4.14 -3.86 -11.79
N ASP A 396 4.46 -5.07 -12.22
CA ASP A 396 5.68 -5.38 -12.97
C ASP A 396 5.41 -6.10 -14.31
N GLY A 397 4.28 -5.77 -14.93
CA GLY A 397 3.87 -6.31 -16.23
C GLY A 397 2.98 -7.53 -16.09
N ALA A 398 2.87 -8.33 -17.15
CA ALA A 398 1.99 -9.49 -17.20
C ALA A 398 2.78 -10.78 -16.94
N GLN A 399 2.25 -11.63 -16.05
CA GLN A 399 2.74 -12.98 -15.77
C GLN A 399 4.20 -13.04 -15.32
N ASN A 400 4.66 -12.04 -14.56
CA ASN A 400 5.95 -12.11 -13.86
C ASN A 400 5.76 -12.73 -12.47
N TYR A 401 6.07 -14.03 -12.33
CA TYR A 401 5.91 -14.77 -11.07
C TYR A 401 7.23 -14.94 -10.29
N GLU A 402 8.26 -14.15 -10.60
CA GLU A 402 9.50 -14.12 -9.82
C GLU A 402 9.22 -13.80 -8.34
N SER A 403 10.12 -14.24 -7.45
CA SER A 403 10.01 -14.03 -6.00
C SER A 403 10.01 -12.54 -5.58
N GLN A 404 10.41 -11.64 -6.49
CA GLN A 404 10.65 -10.22 -6.22
C GLN A 404 11.72 -10.00 -5.12
N LYS A 405 12.68 -10.93 -5.00
CA LYS A 405 13.73 -10.93 -3.98
C LYS A 405 14.42 -9.57 -3.80
N THR A 406 14.80 -8.90 -4.88
CA THR A 406 15.45 -7.58 -4.81
C THR A 406 14.58 -6.58 -4.05
N LEU A 407 13.29 -6.47 -4.38
CA LEU A 407 12.37 -5.54 -3.72
C LEU A 407 12.02 -5.97 -2.30
N TYR A 408 11.96 -7.29 -2.04
CA TYR A 408 11.80 -7.83 -0.69
C TYR A 408 12.95 -7.40 0.22
N ASP A 409 14.18 -7.66 -0.20
CA ASP A 409 15.36 -7.30 0.57
C ASP A 409 15.39 -5.79 0.77
N VAL A 410 15.11 -5.03 -0.29
CA VAL A 410 15.04 -3.57 -0.24
C VAL A 410 14.05 -3.05 0.80
N THR A 411 12.88 -3.68 0.87
CA THR A 411 11.87 -3.31 1.85
C THR A 411 12.28 -3.72 3.26
N LYS A 412 12.84 -4.94 3.40
CA LYS A 412 13.19 -5.58 4.66
C LYS A 412 14.09 -4.76 5.57
N ALA A 413 15.03 -4.02 4.99
CA ALA A 413 15.99 -3.31 5.82
C ALA A 413 15.80 -1.78 5.87
N TYR A 414 14.69 -1.22 5.38
CA TYR A 414 14.39 0.19 5.63
C TYR A 414 14.31 0.51 7.13
N PRO A 415 13.70 -0.36 7.96
CA PRO A 415 13.63 -0.16 9.41
C PRO A 415 14.98 -0.29 10.12
N HIS A 416 15.11 0.35 11.28
CA HIS A 416 16.26 0.15 12.17
C HIS A 416 16.08 -1.03 13.12
N ARG A 417 14.85 -1.53 13.25
CA ARG A 417 14.50 -2.79 13.90
C ARG A 417 13.93 -3.73 12.86
N GLU A 418 14.25 -5.01 12.89
CA GLU A 418 13.63 -5.98 11.99
C GLU A 418 12.10 -5.88 12.07
N LYS A 419 11.44 -5.85 10.91
CA LYS A 419 9.98 -5.85 10.77
C LYS A 419 9.60 -6.89 9.73
N MET A 420 8.41 -7.45 9.88
CA MET A 420 7.84 -8.31 8.86
C MET A 420 7.66 -7.52 7.57
N VAL A 421 7.73 -8.22 6.44
CA VAL A 421 7.75 -7.61 5.09
C VAL A 421 6.59 -8.19 4.29
N ALA A 422 5.67 -7.33 3.86
CA ALA A 422 4.48 -7.73 3.10
C ALA A 422 4.48 -7.18 1.68
N LEU A 423 3.83 -7.91 0.76
CA LEU A 423 3.50 -7.44 -0.57
C LEU A 423 2.07 -6.88 -0.49
N SER A 424 1.97 -5.58 -0.20
CA SER A 424 0.69 -4.98 0.21
C SER A 424 -0.27 -4.69 -0.92
N GLU A 425 0.23 -4.63 -2.15
CA GLU A 425 -0.50 -4.70 -3.40
C GLU A 425 0.36 -5.39 -4.45
N ASN A 426 -0.25 -6.17 -5.33
CA ASN A 426 0.44 -6.70 -6.48
C ASN A 426 -0.49 -6.96 -7.66
N SER A 427 0.12 -6.99 -8.83
CA SER A 427 -0.50 -7.52 -10.04
C SER A 427 -0.33 -9.03 -10.14
N ASN A 428 0.90 -9.50 -10.32
CA ASN A 428 1.25 -10.91 -10.40
C ASN A 428 1.51 -11.47 -8.99
N ILE A 429 1.02 -12.68 -8.70
CA ILE A 429 1.32 -13.36 -7.43
C ILE A 429 2.70 -14.03 -7.56
N PRO A 430 3.69 -13.75 -6.68
CA PRO A 430 4.95 -14.47 -6.70
C PRO A 430 4.74 -15.98 -6.57
N ASP A 431 5.43 -16.78 -7.39
CA ASP A 431 5.36 -18.24 -7.30
C ASP A 431 5.94 -18.70 -5.96
N PRO A 432 5.18 -19.44 -5.12
CA PRO A 432 5.70 -19.95 -3.86
C PRO A 432 6.91 -20.87 -4.00
N ASP A 433 7.08 -21.57 -5.12
CA ASP A 433 8.27 -22.39 -5.39
C ASP A 433 9.51 -21.51 -5.68
N ALA A 434 9.32 -20.38 -6.38
CA ALA A 434 10.39 -19.42 -6.64
C ALA A 434 10.80 -18.71 -5.34
N MET A 435 9.83 -18.28 -4.54
CA MET A 435 10.05 -17.74 -3.20
C MET A 435 10.82 -18.71 -2.29
N ALA A 436 10.45 -20.00 -2.29
CA ALA A 436 11.15 -21.03 -1.54
C ALA A 436 12.60 -21.22 -2.01
N THR A 437 12.82 -21.20 -3.33
CA THR A 437 14.16 -21.31 -3.94
C THR A 437 15.07 -20.14 -3.53
N ASP A 438 14.51 -18.94 -3.51
CA ASP A 438 15.22 -17.70 -3.18
C ASP A 438 15.29 -17.42 -1.67
N ASN A 439 14.60 -18.23 -0.86
CA ASN A 439 14.43 -18.05 0.58
C ASN A 439 13.88 -16.65 0.93
N VAL A 440 12.86 -16.24 0.18
CA VAL A 440 12.15 -14.96 0.32
C VAL A 440 10.69 -15.24 0.57
N TRP A 441 10.19 -14.85 1.74
CA TRP A 441 8.79 -15.03 2.12
C TRP A 441 8.16 -13.69 2.44
N TRP A 442 7.41 -13.16 1.47
CA TRP A 442 6.45 -12.09 1.70
C TRP A 442 5.42 -12.56 2.72
N LEU A 443 5.11 -11.72 3.71
CA LEU A 443 4.16 -12.06 4.76
C LEU A 443 2.78 -12.36 4.17
N TRP A 444 2.32 -11.53 3.24
CA TRP A 444 1.14 -11.79 2.41
C TRP A 444 1.35 -11.21 1.02
N PHE A 445 0.54 -11.66 0.07
CA PHE A 445 0.24 -10.96 -1.17
C PHE A 445 -1.17 -10.36 -1.11
N MET A 446 -1.45 -9.35 -1.94
CA MET A 446 -2.76 -8.71 -2.04
C MET A 446 -3.00 -8.32 -3.49
N VAL A 447 -3.63 -9.22 -4.26
CA VAL A 447 -3.93 -8.91 -5.67
C VAL A 447 -4.89 -7.73 -5.72
N TRP A 448 -4.59 -6.74 -6.55
CA TRP A 448 -5.49 -5.59 -6.73
C TRP A 448 -6.86 -6.02 -7.29
N ASN A 449 -7.83 -5.12 -7.25
CA ASN A 449 -9.20 -5.44 -7.66
C ASN A 449 -9.40 -5.27 -9.18
N ASP A 450 -10.50 -5.81 -9.73
CA ASP A 450 -10.78 -5.69 -11.17
C ASP A 450 -11.34 -4.33 -11.56
N GLY A 451 -10.90 -3.79 -12.70
CA GLY A 451 -11.30 -2.47 -13.20
C GLY A 451 -12.18 -2.48 -14.45
N ALA A 452 -12.19 -3.57 -15.23
CA ALA A 452 -13.01 -3.75 -16.43
C ALA A 452 -14.17 -4.70 -16.14
N LEU A 453 -15.20 -4.17 -15.46
CA LEU A 453 -16.34 -4.93 -14.94
C LEU A 453 -17.36 -5.36 -16.01
N ASP A 454 -17.27 -4.81 -17.22
CA ASP A 454 -18.13 -5.13 -18.36
C ASP A 454 -17.70 -6.40 -19.11
N THR A 455 -16.57 -6.99 -18.72
CA THR A 455 -16.03 -8.22 -19.31
C THR A 455 -15.53 -9.19 -18.25
N MET A 456 -15.62 -10.49 -18.58
CA MET A 456 -14.96 -11.57 -17.84
C MET A 456 -13.76 -12.14 -18.61
N ASP A 457 -13.45 -11.57 -19.77
CA ASP A 457 -12.30 -11.95 -20.60
C ASP A 457 -11.00 -11.30 -20.10
N ASP A 458 -9.86 -11.80 -20.60
CA ASP A 458 -8.51 -11.26 -20.30
C ASP A 458 -8.42 -9.76 -20.56
N HIS A 459 -8.10 -9.00 -19.51
CA HIS A 459 -8.01 -7.56 -19.59
C HIS A 459 -6.94 -7.00 -18.64
N ALA A 460 -6.14 -6.03 -19.11
CA ALA A 460 -5.03 -5.46 -18.32
C ALA A 460 -5.46 -4.64 -17.09
N ASN A 461 -6.74 -4.27 -17.01
CA ASN A 461 -7.33 -3.64 -15.81
C ASN A 461 -7.99 -4.66 -14.88
N ASN A 462 -8.08 -5.94 -15.26
CA ASN A 462 -8.59 -7.00 -14.38
C ASN A 462 -7.39 -7.72 -13.78
N PHE A 463 -7.14 -7.46 -12.50
CA PHE A 463 -5.99 -8.00 -11.78
C PHE A 463 -6.20 -9.44 -11.32
N TRP A 464 -7.46 -9.82 -11.08
CA TRP A 464 -7.85 -11.19 -10.77
C TRP A 464 -8.53 -11.88 -11.95
N THR A 465 -9.56 -11.28 -12.54
CA THR A 465 -10.39 -11.95 -13.57
C THR A 465 -9.63 -12.10 -14.89
N GLY A 466 -9.76 -13.28 -15.50
CA GLY A 466 -9.04 -13.64 -16.72
C GLY A 466 -7.59 -14.07 -16.44
N GLU A 467 -6.77 -14.09 -17.48
CA GLU A 467 -5.44 -14.70 -17.50
C GLU A 467 -4.30 -13.67 -17.67
N TYR A 468 -4.62 -12.36 -17.68
CA TYR A 468 -3.64 -11.33 -18.05
C TYR A 468 -2.45 -11.26 -17.07
N TYR A 469 -2.70 -11.18 -15.77
CA TYR A 469 -1.64 -11.18 -14.75
C TYR A 469 -1.41 -12.56 -14.17
N ASN A 470 -2.47 -13.18 -13.66
CA ASN A 470 -2.41 -14.49 -13.02
C ASN A 470 -3.21 -15.47 -13.86
N THR A 471 -2.56 -16.52 -14.37
CA THR A 471 -3.28 -17.57 -15.09
C THR A 471 -4.14 -18.40 -14.13
N ASP A 472 -5.23 -19.02 -14.60
CA ASP A 472 -6.04 -19.89 -13.74
C ASP A 472 -5.24 -21.06 -13.16
N ALA A 473 -4.28 -21.56 -13.95
CA ALA A 473 -3.33 -22.57 -13.49
C ALA A 473 -2.44 -22.03 -12.35
N HIS A 474 -1.95 -20.80 -12.47
CA HIS A 474 -1.14 -20.15 -11.44
C HIS A 474 -1.93 -19.84 -10.18
N LYS A 475 -3.15 -19.28 -10.31
CA LYS A 475 -4.05 -19.01 -9.17
C LYS A 475 -4.29 -20.29 -8.36
N LYS A 476 -4.61 -21.40 -9.03
CA LYS A 476 -4.82 -22.70 -8.38
C LYS A 476 -3.55 -23.23 -7.74
N HIS A 477 -2.42 -23.19 -8.44
CA HIS A 477 -1.12 -23.57 -7.89
C HIS A 477 -0.84 -22.84 -6.57
N VAL A 478 -0.95 -21.51 -6.58
CA VAL A 478 -0.73 -20.69 -5.37
C VAL A 478 -1.69 -21.05 -4.24
N TYR A 479 -3.00 -21.10 -4.50
CA TYR A 479 -4.00 -21.34 -3.46
C TYR A 479 -4.06 -22.79 -2.94
N GLU A 480 -3.49 -23.76 -3.69
CA GLU A 480 -3.35 -25.15 -3.26
C GLU A 480 -1.96 -25.45 -2.65
N HIS A 481 -1.03 -24.48 -2.67
CA HIS A 481 0.33 -24.65 -2.19
C HIS A 481 0.40 -24.75 -0.66
N GLU A 482 1.16 -25.72 -0.11
CA GLU A 482 1.20 -26.01 1.34
C GLU A 482 1.80 -24.89 2.22
N LEU A 483 2.53 -23.96 1.60
CA LEU A 483 3.14 -22.79 2.25
C LEU A 483 2.34 -21.50 2.04
N VAL A 484 1.20 -21.56 1.34
CA VAL A 484 0.29 -20.43 1.18
C VAL A 484 -0.92 -20.65 2.09
N ILE A 485 -1.13 -19.73 3.03
CA ILE A 485 -2.20 -19.81 4.01
C ILE A 485 -3.47 -19.22 3.41
N THR A 486 -4.54 -20.02 3.40
CA THR A 486 -5.91 -19.62 3.04
C THR A 486 -6.78 -19.43 4.29
N ARG A 487 -7.99 -18.85 4.15
CA ARG A 487 -8.84 -18.53 5.32
C ARG A 487 -9.11 -19.72 6.22
N ASP A 488 -9.35 -20.90 5.64
CA ASP A 488 -9.68 -22.12 6.38
C ASP A 488 -8.50 -22.68 7.21
N GLU A 489 -7.31 -22.09 7.06
CA GLU A 489 -6.09 -22.47 7.78
C GLU A 489 -5.69 -21.43 8.85
N LEU A 490 -6.42 -20.31 8.96
CA LEU A 490 -6.23 -19.33 10.02
C LEU A 490 -6.71 -19.90 11.37
N PRO A 491 -6.01 -19.56 12.48
CA PRO A 491 -6.50 -19.90 13.81
C PRO A 491 -7.69 -19.03 14.20
N GLU A 492 -8.41 -19.43 15.25
CA GLU A 492 -9.30 -18.52 15.97
C GLU A 492 -8.44 -17.57 16.83
N PHE A 493 -8.75 -16.26 16.77
CA PHE A 493 -8.03 -15.20 17.48
C PHE A 493 -8.73 -14.82 18.78
#